data_AF-A0A085ZVQ0-F1
#
_entry.id   AF-A0A085ZVQ0-F1
#
_cell.length_a   1.000
_cell.length_b   1.000
_cell.length_c   1.000
_cell.angle_alpha   90.00
_cell.angle_beta   90.00
_cell.angle_gamma   90.00
#
_symmetry.space_group_name_H-M   'P 1'
#
loop_
_entity.id
_entity.type
_entity.pdbx_description
1 polymer ?
#
loop_
_entity_poly.entity_id
_entity_poly.type
_entity_poly.pdbx_seq_one_letter_code
_entity_poly.pdbx_strand_id
1 'polypeptide(L)'
;MSFKAKFKAAGIERNILAVDFGMLQETDPTGRPSSVARGGKIHLTVEGTGATDLFEWMTNSFERKDGSVVFIKRDSDATLKELKF
;
A
#
# COMPACT_ATOMS: atom_id res chain seq x y z
N MET A 1 10.98 1.24 14.75
CA MET A 1 10.28 1.40 13.45
C MET A 1 10.18 2.89 13.12
N SER A 2 10.48 3.32 11.90
CA SER A 2 10.56 4.74 11.46
C SER A 2 9.20 5.43 11.27
N PHE A 3 8.08 4.68 11.26
CA PHE A 3 6.70 5.18 11.24
C PHE A 3 5.76 4.15 11.86
N LYS A 4 4.49 4.53 12.13
CA LYS A 4 3.42 3.61 12.53
C LYS A 4 2.38 3.59 11.40
N ALA A 5 2.08 2.41 10.87
CA ALA A 5 1.05 2.28 9.84
C ALA A 5 0.33 0.93 9.90
N LYS A 6 -0.90 0.92 9.38
CA LYS A 6 -1.80 -0.22 9.32
C LYS A 6 -2.25 -0.46 7.89
N PHE A 7 -2.21 -1.71 7.47
CA PHE A 7 -2.89 -2.20 6.28
C PHE A 7 -4.31 -2.63 6.65
N LYS A 8 -5.31 -2.24 5.86
CA LYS A 8 -6.71 -2.62 6.03
C LYS A 8 -7.33 -3.04 4.69
N ALA A 9 -7.86 -4.25 4.59
CA ALA A 9 -8.66 -4.68 3.43
C ALA A 9 -9.60 -5.84 3.82
N ALA A 10 -10.89 -5.75 3.46
CA ALA A 10 -11.92 -6.76 3.78
C ALA A 10 -11.86 -7.33 5.22
N GLY A 11 -11.72 -6.45 6.22
CA GLY A 11 -11.64 -6.84 7.63
C GLY A 11 -10.27 -7.37 8.10
N ILE A 12 -9.32 -7.58 7.18
CA ILE A 12 -7.92 -7.92 7.51
C ILE A 12 -7.23 -6.64 7.98
N GLU A 13 -6.61 -6.67 9.16
CA GLU A 13 -5.73 -5.60 9.64
C GLU A 13 -4.33 -6.15 9.97
N ARG A 14 -3.28 -5.50 9.47
CA ARG A 14 -1.87 -5.85 9.75
C ARG A 14 -1.01 -4.62 10.01
N ASN A 15 -0.01 -4.76 10.87
CA ASN A 15 1.05 -3.76 11.00
C ASN A 15 1.95 -3.80 9.77
N ILE A 16 2.33 -2.63 9.28
CA ILE A 16 3.22 -2.47 8.14
C ILE A 16 4.64 -2.19 8.64
N LEU A 17 5.61 -2.96 8.14
CA LEU A 17 7.04 -2.79 8.41
C LEU A 17 7.71 -1.92 7.34
N ALA A 18 7.28 -2.05 6.08
CA ALA A 18 7.75 -1.26 4.95
C ALA A 18 6.63 -1.09 3.91
N VAL A 19 6.63 0.06 3.24
CA VAL A 19 5.70 0.39 2.16
C VAL A 19 6.44 1.13 1.06
N ASP A 20 6.23 0.73 -0.17
CA ASP A 20 6.70 1.40 -1.38
C ASP A 20 5.54 1.53 -2.38
N PHE A 21 5.38 2.72 -2.92
CA PHE A 21 4.45 2.99 -4.01
C PHE A 21 5.00 4.15 -4.84
N GLY A 22 4.75 4.11 -6.13
CA GLY A 22 5.27 5.10 -7.05
C GLY A 22 4.39 5.26 -8.28
N MET A 23 4.62 6.38 -8.96
CA MET A 23 4.10 6.64 -10.28
C MET A 23 5.28 6.93 -11.20
N LEU A 24 5.21 6.44 -12.43
CA LEU A 24 6.21 6.65 -13.46
C LEU A 24 5.58 7.40 -14.63
N GLN A 25 6.27 8.43 -15.09
CA GLN A 25 5.98 9.10 -16.35
C GLN A 25 7.27 9.18 -17.14
N GLU A 26 7.27 8.64 -18.35
CA GLU A 26 8.45 8.63 -19.21
C GLU A 26 8.73 10.04 -19.73
N THR A 27 10.01 10.32 -19.95
CA THR A 27 10.48 11.60 -20.49
C THR A 27 11.15 11.39 -21.84
N ASP A 28 11.05 12.40 -22.70
CA ASP A 28 11.77 12.44 -23.97
C ASP A 28 13.28 12.75 -23.76
N PRO A 29 14.13 12.70 -24.80
CA PRO A 29 15.56 13.00 -24.69
C PRO A 29 15.89 14.43 -24.22
N THR A 30 14.91 15.34 -24.21
CA THR A 30 15.06 16.71 -23.69
C THR A 30 14.59 16.85 -22.24
N GLY A 31 14.12 15.75 -21.63
CA GLY A 31 13.63 15.69 -20.26
C GLY A 31 12.16 16.11 -20.10
N ARG A 32 11.41 16.28 -21.20
CA ARG A 32 9.99 16.66 -21.13
C ARG A 32 9.12 15.40 -20.94
N PRO A 33 8.09 15.44 -20.09
CA PRO A 33 7.15 14.33 -19.96
C PRO A 33 6.47 14.02 -21.31
N SER A 34 6.56 12.77 -21.75
CA SER A 34 6.10 12.36 -23.09
C SER A 34 5.06 11.23 -23.06
N SER A 35 4.79 10.65 -21.88
CA SER A 35 3.80 9.58 -21.70
C SER A 35 2.69 9.95 -20.72
N VAL A 36 1.63 9.15 -20.73
CA VAL A 36 0.65 9.12 -19.63
C VAL A 36 1.31 8.51 -18.39
N ALA A 37 1.01 9.05 -17.20
CA ALA A 37 1.52 8.52 -15.94
C ALA A 37 0.95 7.11 -15.66
N ARG A 38 1.81 6.20 -15.21
CA ARG A 38 1.46 4.81 -14.86
C ARG A 38 1.76 4.59 -13.38
N GLY A 39 0.87 3.89 -12.69
CA GLY A 39 1.01 3.64 -11.25
C GLY A 39 0.00 2.63 -10.75
N GLY A 40 -0.20 2.61 -9.43
CA GLY A 40 -1.20 1.75 -8.76
C GLY A 40 -0.64 0.45 -8.17
N LYS A 41 0.65 0.17 -8.36
CA LYS A 41 1.34 -0.90 -7.62
C LYS A 41 1.76 -0.39 -6.25
N ILE A 42 1.38 -1.13 -5.22
CA ILE A 42 1.75 -0.87 -3.82
C ILE A 42 2.44 -2.13 -3.30
N HIS A 43 3.69 -2.00 -2.89
CA HIS A 43 4.45 -3.08 -2.25
C HIS A 43 4.40 -2.88 -0.74
N LEU A 44 3.91 -3.88 -0.02
CA LEU A 44 3.80 -3.86 1.44
C LEU A 44 4.57 -5.03 2.04
N THR A 45 5.34 -4.75 3.09
CA THR A 45 5.83 -5.77 4.02
C THR A 45 4.99 -5.66 5.29
N VAL A 46 4.26 -6.73 5.61
CA VAL A 46 3.40 -6.80 6.80
C VAL A 46 3.94 -7.79 7.81
N GLU A 47 3.61 -7.59 9.08
CA GLU A 47 3.89 -8.59 10.12
C GLU A 47 3.09 -9.87 9.84
N GLY A 48 3.78 -11.02 9.90
CA GLY A 48 3.16 -12.33 9.81
C GLY A 48 2.29 -12.62 11.04
N THR A 49 1.21 -13.35 10.83
CA THR A 49 0.32 -13.86 11.89
C THR A 49 0.03 -15.34 11.64
N GLY A 50 -0.72 -15.99 12.52
CA GLY A 50 -1.20 -17.36 12.30
C GLY A 50 -2.35 -17.49 11.31
N ALA A 51 -2.83 -16.39 10.72
CA ALA A 51 -3.94 -16.39 9.77
C ALA A 51 -3.45 -16.56 8.32
N THR A 52 -4.27 -17.19 7.49
CA THR A 52 -3.99 -17.52 6.08
C THR A 52 -4.69 -16.59 5.08
N ASP A 53 -5.42 -15.59 5.57
CA ASP A 53 -6.27 -14.67 4.81
C ASP A 53 -5.57 -13.99 3.60
N LEU A 54 -4.35 -13.49 3.77
CA LEU A 54 -3.59 -12.88 2.68
C LEU A 54 -3.11 -13.90 1.65
N PHE A 55 -2.82 -15.14 2.08
CA PHE A 55 -2.42 -16.21 1.17
C PHE A 55 -3.60 -16.72 0.36
N GLU A 56 -4.76 -16.91 1.00
CA GLU A 56 -6.01 -17.27 0.33
C GLU A 56 -6.37 -16.24 -0.74
N TRP A 57 -6.29 -14.95 -0.41
CA TRP A 57 -6.52 -13.88 -1.37
C TRP A 57 -5.50 -13.90 -2.51
N MET A 58 -4.21 -14.14 -2.23
CA MET A 58 -3.17 -14.27 -3.27
C MET A 58 -3.48 -15.39 -4.28
N THR A 59 -4.10 -16.49 -3.83
CA THR A 59 -4.43 -17.62 -4.71
C THR A 59 -5.70 -17.43 -5.54
N ASN A 60 -6.47 -16.36 -5.30
CA ASN A 60 -7.71 -16.07 -6.02
C ASN A 60 -7.54 -14.93 -7.04
N SER A 61 -7.27 -15.27 -8.30
CA SER A 61 -6.96 -14.32 -9.38
C SER A 61 -8.09 -13.35 -9.76
N PHE A 62 -9.33 -13.60 -9.33
CA PHE A 62 -10.48 -12.75 -9.65
C PHE A 62 -10.90 -11.83 -8.50
N GLU A 63 -10.42 -12.09 -7.29
CA GLU A 63 -10.84 -11.37 -6.10
C GLU A 63 -10.13 -10.02 -5.99
N ARG A 64 -10.93 -8.96 -5.97
CA ARG A 64 -10.49 -7.58 -5.77
C ARG A 64 -11.05 -7.07 -4.46
N LYS A 65 -10.25 -6.30 -3.73
CA LYS A 65 -10.64 -5.70 -2.46
C LYS A 65 -10.20 -4.26 -2.45
N ASP A 66 -11.14 -3.39 -2.08
CA ASP A 66 -10.81 -2.03 -1.70
C ASP A 66 -10.14 -2.07 -0.33
N GLY A 67 -9.17 -1.18 -0.14
CA GLY A 67 -8.42 -1.14 1.11
C GLY A 67 -7.73 0.19 1.35
N SER A 68 -7.03 0.25 2.47
CA SER A 68 -6.22 1.41 2.79
C SER A 68 -4.94 1.08 3.55
N VAL A 69 -3.94 1.94 3.31
CA VAL A 69 -2.75 2.08 4.14
C VAL A 69 -2.92 3.34 4.99
N VAL A 70 -3.09 3.13 6.30
CA VAL A 70 -3.30 4.20 7.27
C VAL A 70 -1.99 4.50 7.98
N PHE A 71 -1.40 5.66 7.72
CA PHE A 71 -0.26 6.19 8.46
C PHE A 71 -0.76 6.90 9.70
N ILE A 72 -0.13 6.63 10.85
CA ILE A 72 -0.57 7.06 12.17
C ILE A 72 0.50 7.97 12.78
N LYS A 73 0.06 9.08 13.39
CA LYS A 73 0.92 9.97 14.15
C LYS A 73 1.43 9.26 15.40
N ARG A 74 2.72 9.38 15.69
CA ARG A 74 3.34 8.67 16.82
C ARG A 74 3.00 9.24 18.20
N ASP A 75 2.64 10.52 18.26
CA ASP A 75 2.39 11.27 19.48
C ASP A 75 0.95 11.13 20.00
N SER A 76 0.01 10.90 19.08
CA SER A 76 -1.43 11.07 19.33
C SER A 76 -2.29 9.91 18.85
N ASP A 77 -1.70 8.90 18.20
CA ASP A 77 -2.39 7.77 17.55
C ASP A 77 -3.51 8.16 16.57
N ALA A 78 -3.59 9.45 16.22
CA ALA A 78 -4.49 9.97 15.21
C ALA A 78 -3.98 9.60 13.81
N THR A 79 -4.91 9.46 12.85
CA THR A 79 -4.57 9.28 11.45
C THR A 79 -3.77 10.48 10.93
N LEU A 80 -2.57 10.22 10.42
CA LEU A 80 -1.73 11.21 9.74
C LEU A 80 -2.13 11.35 8.27
N LYS A 81 -2.20 10.22 7.57
CA LYS A 81 -2.52 10.12 6.14
C LYS A 81 -3.13 8.77 5.86
N GLU A 82 -4.04 8.71 4.91
CA GLU A 82 -4.61 7.46 4.41
C GLU A 82 -4.40 7.38 2.89
N LEU A 83 -3.83 6.27 2.42
CA LEU A 83 -3.77 5.91 1.00
C LEU A 83 -4.86 4.86 0.74
N LYS A 84 -5.88 5.22 -0.04
CA LYS A 84 -6.97 4.31 -0.44
C LYS A 84 -6.69 3.74 -1.83
N PHE A 85 -7.05 2.48 -2.04
CA PHE A 85 -6.91 1.77 -3.30
C PHE A 85 -8.10 0.84 -3.52
#